data_AF-A0AAW2JB34-F1
#
_entry.id   AF-A0AAW2JB34-F1
#
_cell.length_a   1.000
_cell.length_b   1.000
_cell.length_c   1.000
_cell.angle_alpha   90.00
_cell.angle_beta   90.00
_cell.angle_gamma   90.00
#
_symmetry.space_group_name_H-M   'P 1'
#
loop_
_entity.id
_entity.type
_entity.pdbx_description
1 polymer ?
#
loop_
_entity_poly.entity_id
_entity_poly.type
_entity_poly.pdbx_seq_one_letter_code
_entity_poly.pdbx_strand_id
1 'polypeptide(L)'
;MRTATETTAARNQSTENSGLVMIYAPFNGTNWLTWSRSMRIALEGKDKLGFIDGSYVKPHEGSADMKQWRITDSLVRTWILSTMTKDIVNVFYMFHLLEQFG
;
A
#
# COMPACT_ATOMS: atom_id res chain seq x y z
N MET A 1 9.08 47.47 -10.79
CA MET A 1 9.73 47.35 -9.47
C MET A 1 8.84 46.45 -8.61
N ARG A 2 9.37 45.27 -8.25
CA ARG A 2 8.83 44.19 -7.38
C ARG A 2 7.68 43.32 -7.92
N THR A 3 8.10 42.14 -8.38
CA THR A 3 7.35 40.89 -8.45
C THR A 3 7.03 40.36 -7.05
N ALA A 4 5.89 39.68 -6.90
CA ALA A 4 5.66 38.69 -5.85
C ALA A 4 4.65 37.66 -6.37
N THR A 5 5.18 36.51 -6.78
CA THR A 5 4.43 35.26 -6.99
C THR A 5 4.05 34.69 -5.62
N GLU A 6 2.76 34.66 -5.31
CA GLU A 6 2.24 33.93 -4.16
C GLU A 6 2.06 32.45 -4.53
N THR A 7 2.78 31.63 -3.76
CA THR A 7 3.00 30.21 -3.94
C THR A 7 2.25 29.46 -2.84
N THR A 8 1.44 28.49 -3.28
CA THR A 8 1.12 27.22 -2.60
C THR A 8 0.16 27.20 -1.41
N ALA A 9 -1.05 26.69 -1.68
CA ALA A 9 -1.68 25.66 -0.87
C ALA A 9 -2.75 24.91 -1.70
N ALA A 10 -2.35 24.29 -2.82
CA ALA A 10 -3.20 23.28 -3.43
C ALA A 10 -3.10 22.00 -2.58
N ARG A 11 -4.03 21.88 -1.63
CA ARG A 11 -4.33 20.62 -0.95
C ARG A 11 -4.73 19.62 -2.04
N ASN A 12 -3.76 18.88 -2.55
CA ASN A 12 -4.01 17.74 -3.42
C ASN A 12 -4.70 16.66 -2.57
N GLN A 13 -6.02 16.79 -2.41
CA GLN A 13 -6.88 15.64 -2.29
C GLN A 13 -6.79 14.92 -3.63
N SER A 14 -5.70 14.18 -3.83
CA SER A 14 -5.69 13.10 -4.81
C SER A 14 -6.79 12.18 -4.35
N THR A 15 -7.92 12.21 -5.06
CA THR A 15 -8.93 11.17 -5.02
C THR A 15 -8.18 9.86 -5.12
N GLU A 16 -8.06 9.17 -3.98
CA GLU A 16 -7.64 7.77 -3.86
C GLU A 16 -8.71 6.97 -4.60
N ASN A 17 -8.71 7.07 -5.93
CA ASN A 17 -9.54 6.26 -6.78
C ASN A 17 -9.11 4.84 -6.44
N SER A 18 -10.04 4.11 -5.83
CA SER A 18 -10.10 2.66 -5.66
C SER A 18 -10.11 1.93 -7.02
N GLY A 19 -9.37 2.45 -7.99
CA GLY A 19 -8.91 1.74 -9.16
C GLY A 19 -8.04 0.62 -8.65
N LEU A 20 -8.74 -0.45 -8.27
CA LEU A 20 -8.24 -1.80 -8.15
C LEU A 20 -7.15 -1.93 -9.19
N VAL A 21 -5.94 -2.16 -8.72
CA VAL A 21 -4.86 -2.60 -9.59
C VAL A 21 -5.44 -3.73 -10.42
N MET A 22 -5.56 -3.52 -11.73
CA MET A 22 -6.06 -4.54 -12.64
C MET A 22 -4.98 -5.60 -12.76
N ILE A 23 -4.85 -6.45 -11.72
CA ILE A 23 -3.99 -7.61 -11.76
C ILE A 23 -4.71 -8.62 -12.63
N TYR A 24 -4.10 -8.91 -13.78
CA TYR A 24 -4.63 -9.80 -14.80
C TYR A 24 -5.01 -11.19 -14.27
N ALA A 25 -4.35 -11.66 -13.21
CA ALA A 25 -4.70 -12.88 -12.49
C ALA A 25 -4.37 -12.78 -10.99
N PRO A 26 -5.30 -13.11 -10.08
CA PRO A 26 -5.01 -13.17 -8.65
C PRO A 26 -3.84 -14.10 -8.34
N PHE A 27 -3.08 -13.80 -7.28
CA PHE A 27 -2.04 -14.71 -6.81
C PHE A 27 -2.66 -16.03 -6.36
N ASN A 28 -2.19 -17.13 -6.95
CA ASN A 28 -2.72 -18.48 -6.74
C ASN A 28 -1.65 -19.46 -6.25
N GLY A 29 -0.48 -18.96 -5.83
CA GLY A 29 0.63 -19.77 -5.32
C GLY A 29 1.61 -20.24 -6.39
N THR A 30 1.21 -20.28 -7.66
CA THR A 30 2.07 -20.73 -8.78
C THR A 30 2.52 -19.59 -9.68
N ASN A 31 1.79 -18.47 -9.70
CA ASN A 31 2.03 -17.32 -10.58
C ASN A 31 2.83 -16.16 -9.94
N TRP A 32 3.72 -16.46 -8.97
CA TRP A 32 4.45 -15.44 -8.20
C TRP A 32 5.18 -14.40 -9.05
N LEU A 33 5.94 -14.83 -10.06
CA LEU A 33 6.75 -13.92 -10.87
C LEU A 33 5.89 -12.89 -11.62
N THR A 34 4.80 -13.32 -12.21
CA THR A 34 3.87 -12.44 -12.93
C THR A 34 3.14 -11.52 -11.96
N TRP A 35 2.58 -12.09 -10.88
CA TRP A 35 1.83 -11.32 -9.88
C TRP A 35 2.70 -10.27 -9.19
N SER A 36 3.91 -10.63 -8.75
CA SER A 36 4.81 -9.71 -8.04
C SER A 36 5.25 -8.54 -8.90
N ARG A 37 5.53 -8.76 -10.19
CA ARG A 37 5.82 -7.69 -11.16
C ARG A 37 4.63 -6.75 -11.34
N SER A 38 3.43 -7.29 -11.54
CA SER A 38 2.21 -6.48 -11.67
C SER A 38 1.93 -5.67 -10.39
N MET A 39 2.09 -6.28 -9.22
CA MET A 39 1.93 -5.59 -7.94
C MET A 39 2.94 -4.46 -7.77
N ARG A 40 4.21 -4.70 -8.10
CA ARG A 40 5.27 -3.70 -8.02
C ARG A 40 4.96 -2.48 -8.89
N ILE A 41 4.65 -2.69 -10.16
CA ILE A 41 4.29 -1.62 -11.11
C ILE A 41 3.12 -0.79 -10.58
N ALA A 42 2.13 -1.46 -10.01
CA ALA A 42 0.93 -0.79 -9.52
C ALA A 42 1.16 0.05 -8.26
N LEU A 43 2.01 -0.43 -7.36
CA LEU A 43 2.41 0.33 -6.17
C LEU A 43 3.35 1.48 -6.53
N GLU A 44 4.26 1.29 -7.49
CA GLU A 44 5.10 2.36 -8.06
C GLU A 44 4.21 3.47 -8.66
N GLY A 45 3.20 3.10 -9.46
CA GLY A 45 2.26 4.07 -10.04
C GLY A 45 1.40 4.84 -9.03
N LYS A 46 1.38 4.43 -7.75
CA LYS A 46 0.66 5.10 -6.66
C LYS A 46 1.57 5.73 -5.61
N ASP A 47 2.89 5.72 -5.85
CA ASP A 47 3.89 6.17 -4.87
C ASP A 47 3.74 5.45 -3.52
N LYS A 48 3.49 4.14 -3.56
CA LYS A 48 3.32 3.28 -2.38
C LYS A 48 4.32 2.14 -2.30
N LEU A 49 5.20 1.98 -3.29
CA LEU A 49 6.21 0.91 -3.28
C LEU A 49 7.09 0.98 -2.02
N GLY A 50 7.34 2.18 -1.50
CA GLY A 50 8.15 2.39 -0.31
C GLY A 50 7.65 1.71 0.96
N PHE A 51 6.35 1.39 1.05
CA PHE A 51 5.79 0.59 2.14
C PHE A 51 6.17 -0.89 2.07
N ILE A 52 6.60 -1.38 0.90
CA ILE A 52 6.96 -2.78 0.66
C ILE A 52 8.46 -3.00 0.66
N ASP A 53 9.22 -2.12 0.01
CA ASP A 53 10.68 -2.23 -0.04
C ASP A 53 11.39 -1.64 1.20
N GLY A 54 10.64 -0.95 2.08
CA GLY A 54 11.13 -0.39 3.32
C GLY A 54 11.76 1.01 3.19
N SER A 55 11.74 1.62 2.00
CA SER A 55 12.21 3.01 1.83
C SER A 55 11.32 4.02 2.56
N TYR A 56 10.04 3.72 2.81
CA TYR A 56 9.18 4.50 3.69
C TYR A 56 9.20 3.95 5.11
N VAL A 57 10.21 4.40 5.86
CA VAL A 57 10.44 3.98 7.23
C VAL A 57 9.26 4.36 8.13
N LYS A 58 8.88 3.43 9.01
CA LYS A 58 7.88 3.67 10.05
C LYS A 58 8.32 4.86 10.93
N PRO A 59 7.47 5.90 11.07
CA PRO A 59 7.75 7.02 11.96
C PRO A 59 7.89 6.59 13.43
N HIS A 60 8.55 7.43 14.23
CA HIS A 60 8.61 7.24 15.68
C HIS A 60 7.20 7.24 16.31
N GLU A 61 6.99 6.41 17.32
CA GLU A 61 5.71 6.35 18.06
C GLU A 61 5.34 7.72 18.64
N GLY A 62 4.11 8.17 18.42
CA GLY A 62 3.64 9.50 18.86
C GLY A 62 3.99 10.67 17.92
N SER A 63 4.64 10.44 16.77
CA SER A 63 4.77 11.49 15.75
C SER A 63 3.41 11.84 15.13
N ALA A 64 3.27 13.06 14.61
CA ALA A 64 2.06 13.48 13.91
C ALA A 64 1.76 12.61 12.67
N ASP A 65 2.82 12.10 12.02
CA ASP A 65 2.72 11.30 10.79
C ASP A 65 2.36 9.83 11.05
N MET A 66 2.52 9.34 12.29
CA MET A 66 2.30 7.94 12.64
C MET A 66 0.87 7.47 12.32
N LYS A 67 -0.13 8.32 12.56
CA LYS A 67 -1.53 8.01 12.21
C LYS A 67 -1.69 7.80 10.70
N GLN A 68 -1.16 8.73 9.90
CA GLN A 68 -1.28 8.66 8.45
C GLN A 68 -0.50 7.48 7.89
N TRP A 69 0.70 7.23 8.40
CA TRP A 69 1.51 6.07 8.02
C TRP A 69 0.77 4.76 8.27
N ARG A 70 0.14 4.58 9.44
CA ARG A 70 -0.66 3.37 9.75
C ARG A 70 -1.86 3.17 8.82
N ILE A 71 -2.54 4.26 8.46
CA ILE A 71 -3.67 4.22 7.53
C ILE A 71 -3.17 3.75 6.16
N THR A 72 -2.07 4.32 5.67
CA THR A 72 -1.51 3.96 4.37
C THR A 72 -0.92 2.54 4.36
N ASP A 73 -0.22 2.11 5.42
CA ASP A 73 0.26 0.73 5.57
C ASP A 73 -0.91 -0.28 5.52
N SER A 74 -2.00 0.00 6.25
CA SER A 74 -3.21 -0.84 6.24
C SER A 74 -3.88 -0.88 4.85
N LEU A 75 -3.89 0.24 4.14
CA LEU A 75 -4.43 0.32 2.78
C LEU A 75 -3.61 -0.51 1.79
N VAL A 76 -2.28 -0.39 1.84
CA VAL A 76 -1.37 -1.17 1.00
C VAL A 76 -1.54 -2.68 1.26
N ARG A 77 -1.62 -3.09 2.54
CA ARG A 77 -1.92 -4.49 2.92
C ARG A 77 -3.26 -4.94 2.34
N THR A 78 -4.29 -4.11 2.43
CA THR A 78 -5.63 -4.42 1.90
C THR A 78 -5.59 -4.62 0.39
N TRP A 79 -4.88 -3.76 -0.35
CA TRP A 79 -4.71 -3.92 -1.79
C TRP A 79 -3.98 -5.21 -2.14
N ILE A 80 -2.90 -5.54 -1.42
CA ILE A 80 -2.17 -6.78 -1.62
C ILE A 80 -3.09 -7.99 -1.43
N LEU A 81 -3.80 -8.06 -0.30
CA LEU A 81 -4.72 -9.16 0.01
C LEU A 81 -5.86 -9.26 -1.01
N SER A 82 -6.39 -8.13 -1.50
CA SER A 82 -7.46 -8.11 -2.51
C SER A 82 -7.05 -8.68 -3.87
N THR A 83 -5.75 -8.88 -4.10
CA THR A 83 -5.22 -9.42 -5.36
C THR A 83 -4.76 -10.88 -5.23
N MET A 84 -5.08 -11.53 -4.12
CA MET A 84 -4.76 -12.93 -3.86
C MET A 84 -6.04 -13.78 -3.89
N THR A 85 -5.89 -15.07 -4.16
CA THR A 85 -6.99 -16.04 -4.00
C THR A 85 -7.40 -16.15 -2.53
N LYS A 86 -8.68 -16.46 -2.28
CA LYS A 86 -9.24 -16.57 -0.93
C LYS A 86 -8.48 -17.57 -0.06
N ASP A 87 -8.04 -18.69 -0.64
CA ASP A 87 -7.30 -19.73 0.08
C ASP A 87 -5.98 -19.19 0.65
N ILE A 88 -5.24 -18.40 -0.13
CA ILE A 88 -3.99 -17.79 0.32
C ILE A 88 -4.24 -16.69 1.34
N VAL A 89 -5.28 -15.88 1.15
CA VAL A 89 -5.70 -14.85 2.11
C VAL A 89 -6.09 -15.47 3.46
N ASN A 90 -6.81 -16.59 3.45
CA ASN A 90 -7.19 -17.31 4.66
C ASN A 90 -5.97 -17.84 5.41
N VAL A 91 -4.99 -18.36 4.70
CA VAL A 91 -3.71 -18.79 5.29
C VAL A 91 -3.00 -17.60 5.95
N PHE A 92 -2.96 -16.45 5.29
CA PHE A 92 -2.38 -15.23 5.87
C PHE A 92 -3.08 -14.79 7.16
N TYR A 93 -4.43 -14.78 7.18
CA TYR A 93 -5.19 -14.47 8.39
C TYR A 93 -4.99 -15.51 9.50
N MET A 94 -4.90 -16.80 9.15
CA MET A 94 -4.65 -17.86 10.12
C MET A 94 -3.28 -17.66 10.79
N PHE A 95 -2.22 -17.44 10.01
CA PHE A 95 -0.88 -17.19 10.58
C PHE A 95 -0.87 -15.96 11.48
N HIS A 96 -1.52 -14.87 11.07
CA HIS A 96 -1.59 -13.65 11.87
C HIS A 96 -2.32 -13.86 13.21
N LEU A 97 -3.37 -14.68 13.24
CA LEU A 97 -4.09 -15.00 14.47
C LEU A 97 -3.26 -15.92 15.38
N LEU A 98 -2.49 -16.86 14.81
CA LEU A 98 -1.63 -17.74 15.60
C LEU A 98 -0.49 -16.97 16.30
N GLU A 99 0.06 -15.92 15.69
CA GLU A 99 1.08 -15.07 16.32
C GLU A 99 0.52 -14.15 17.42
N GLN A 100 -0.80 -13.86 17.41
CA GLN A 100 -1.42 -13.03 18.45
C GLN A 100 -1.90 -13.83 19.66
N PHE A 101 -2.20 -15.11 19.49
CA PHE A 101 -2.80 -15.97 20.51
C PHE A 101 -1.95 -17.19 20.91
N GLY A 102 -0.79 -17.38 20.28
CA GLY A 102 0.24 -18.36 20.65
C GLY A 102 1.40 -17.70 21.35
#